data_AF-A0A350Y025-F1
#
_entry.id   AF-A0A350Y025-F1
#
_cell.length_a   1.000
_cell.length_b   1.000
_cell.length_c   1.000
_cell.angle_alpha   90.00
_cell.angle_beta   90.00
_cell.angle_gamma   90.00
#
_symmetry.space_group_name_H-M   'P 1'
#
loop_
_entity.id
_entity.type
_entity.pdbx_description
1 polymer ?
#
loop_
_entity_poly.entity_id
_entity_poly.type
_entity_poly.pdbx_seq_one_letter_code
_entity_poly.pdbx_strand_id
1 'polypeptide(L)'
;MKRLDFLKKLPTPVRMFAHPMLFISLVLHALLLMIPISSNLEKFESAEKEETVKITKLPSAAKFSSGSSPQPSPKPTPQLTPQPNLSTPNQPQQQIANPINYQVQQKSNLNSQAETSPSAPQESESSQSSSSKSPNSESDSKGTSGSETDSKNTNINDPLEDFLSNFPFPENAQVGSLGVLSKEADSSARNVNQPLGQLIKYYGKELSARKYTLASPTIDHVDLQIYQVSKNNVSQYLHLIKIGENTVIFLSDNQLDRKDIANLEANSEEEREFKNIIRQVIEVASTKELTSDITSKLAGGKYNDFGIFPGKRPAQLGSDLNRALSNSEFRVDNPIDLRQNGLIYPVSKNSFKGFIQLIPTQDGSGTAIISLDDFSF
;
A
#
# COMPACT_ATOMS: atom_id res chain seq x y z
N MET A 1 0.98 -52.13 -19.87
CA MET A 1 1.72 -50.87 -20.16
C MET A 1 1.20 -50.31 -21.48
N LYS A 2 0.49 -49.16 -21.45
CA LYS A 2 0.08 -48.46 -22.68
C LYS A 2 1.28 -47.68 -23.21
N ARG A 3 1.60 -47.79 -24.50
CA ARG A 3 2.78 -47.11 -25.08
C ARG A 3 2.54 -45.60 -25.21
N LEU A 4 3.62 -44.82 -25.14
CA LEU A 4 3.61 -43.34 -25.19
C LEU A 4 3.37 -42.80 -26.62
N ASP A 5 2.32 -43.27 -27.28
CA ASP A 5 2.01 -42.88 -28.67
C ASP A 5 1.51 -41.42 -28.81
N PHE A 6 1.29 -40.71 -27.70
CA PHE A 6 0.94 -39.28 -27.70
C PHE A 6 2.07 -38.41 -28.32
N LEU A 7 3.34 -38.76 -28.07
CA LEU A 7 4.52 -38.05 -28.59
C LEU A 7 4.67 -38.15 -30.13
N LYS A 8 3.87 -38.98 -30.80
CA LYS A 8 3.84 -39.09 -32.26
C LYS A 8 2.90 -38.09 -32.94
N LYS A 9 2.01 -37.44 -32.17
CA LYS A 9 0.99 -36.50 -32.70
C LYS A 9 1.39 -35.02 -32.59
N LEU A 10 2.52 -34.70 -31.96
CA LEU A 10 3.01 -33.33 -31.84
C LEU A 10 3.53 -32.79 -33.19
N PRO A 11 3.29 -31.51 -33.52
CA PRO A 11 3.83 -30.87 -34.72
C PRO A 11 5.36 -30.98 -34.81
N THR A 12 5.87 -31.12 -36.05
CA THR A 12 7.30 -31.33 -36.34
C THR A 12 8.27 -30.39 -35.61
N PRO A 13 8.05 -29.05 -35.52
CA PRO A 13 8.95 -28.18 -34.77
C PRO A 13 8.93 -28.44 -33.26
N VAL A 14 7.76 -28.65 -32.65
CA VAL A 14 7.62 -28.96 -31.21
C VAL A 14 8.36 -30.25 -30.86
N ARG A 15 8.35 -31.22 -31.77
CA ARG A 15 8.99 -32.54 -31.59
C ARG A 15 10.52 -32.47 -31.48
N MET A 16 11.16 -31.46 -32.08
CA MET A 16 12.60 -31.21 -31.92
C MET A 16 12.96 -30.65 -30.54
N PHE A 17 12.10 -29.81 -29.94
CA PHE A 17 12.36 -29.20 -28.63
C PHE A 17 11.87 -30.03 -27.43
N ALA A 18 10.86 -30.88 -27.61
CA ALA A 18 10.31 -31.71 -26.54
C ALA A 18 11.31 -32.72 -25.96
N HIS A 19 12.18 -33.30 -26.80
CA HIS A 19 13.19 -34.26 -26.36
C HIS A 19 14.26 -33.65 -25.43
N PRO A 20 14.98 -32.57 -25.80
CA PRO A 20 15.97 -31.97 -24.91
C PRO A 20 15.34 -31.42 -23.61
N MET A 21 14.15 -30.81 -23.67
CA MET A 21 13.43 -30.35 -22.47
C MET A 21 13.17 -31.49 -21.47
N LEU A 22 12.75 -32.67 -21.94
CA LEU A 22 12.49 -33.82 -21.07
C LEU A 22 13.77 -34.36 -20.42
N PHE A 23 14.89 -34.38 -21.14
CA PHE A 23 16.20 -34.74 -20.55
C PHE A 23 16.68 -33.70 -19.53
N ILE A 24 16.53 -32.40 -19.80
CA ILE A 24 16.89 -31.34 -18.85
C ILE A 24 16.06 -31.48 -17.56
N SER A 25 14.75 -31.72 -17.66
CA SER A 25 13.87 -31.97 -16.52
C SER A 25 14.33 -33.17 -15.67
N LEU A 26 14.63 -34.31 -16.33
CA LEU A 26 15.14 -35.51 -15.64
C LEU A 26 16.48 -35.27 -14.92
N VAL A 27 17.41 -34.54 -15.55
CA VAL A 27 18.70 -34.20 -14.94
C VAL A 27 18.51 -33.26 -13.75
N LEU A 28 17.67 -32.23 -13.88
CA LEU A 28 17.40 -31.28 -12.79
C LEU A 28 16.76 -31.99 -11.59
N HIS A 29 15.82 -32.90 -11.83
CA HIS A 29 15.14 -33.67 -10.79
C HIS A 29 16.10 -34.66 -10.10
N ALA A 30 16.97 -35.33 -10.85
CA ALA A 30 18.01 -36.20 -10.30
C ALA A 30 19.03 -35.42 -9.45
N LEU A 31 19.40 -34.20 -9.86
CA LEU A 31 20.31 -33.34 -9.12
C LEU A 31 19.66 -32.84 -7.80
N LEU A 32 18.36 -32.53 -7.82
CA LEU A 32 17.61 -32.11 -6.63
C LEU A 32 17.46 -33.25 -5.60
N LEU A 33 17.35 -34.50 -6.05
CA LEU A 33 17.36 -35.70 -5.19
C LEU A 33 18.76 -36.07 -4.66
N MET A 34 19.83 -35.55 -5.26
CA MET A 34 21.21 -35.72 -4.79
C MET A 34 21.63 -34.70 -3.73
N ILE A 35 20.82 -33.68 -3.45
CA ILE A 35 21.07 -32.74 -2.35
C ILE A 35 20.79 -33.49 -1.03
N PRO A 36 21.79 -33.68 -0.14
CA PRO A 36 21.57 -34.37 1.11
C PRO A 36 20.68 -33.51 2.01
N ILE A 37 19.40 -33.92 2.13
CA ILE A 37 18.47 -33.35 3.10
C ILE A 37 19.09 -33.57 4.48
N SER A 38 19.54 -32.48 5.10
CA SER A 38 20.22 -32.53 6.39
C SER A 38 19.17 -32.77 7.48
N SER A 39 18.95 -34.04 7.84
CA SER A 39 17.91 -34.51 8.76
C SER A 39 18.01 -34.03 10.21
N ASN A 40 18.85 -33.05 10.51
CA ASN A 40 18.90 -32.35 11.81
C ASN A 40 17.81 -31.27 11.87
N LEU A 41 16.55 -31.69 11.75
CA LEU A 41 15.47 -30.97 12.43
C LEU A 41 15.60 -31.33 13.92
N GLU A 42 16.30 -30.50 14.69
CA GLU A 42 16.30 -30.65 16.14
C GLU A 42 14.85 -30.54 16.63
N LYS A 43 14.44 -31.59 17.33
CA LYS A 43 13.11 -31.74 17.91
C LYS A 43 12.93 -30.64 18.96
N PHE A 44 12.24 -29.56 18.60
CA PHE A 44 11.87 -28.51 19.55
C PHE A 44 10.97 -29.10 20.65
N GLU A 45 11.60 -29.47 21.74
CA GLU A 45 10.97 -29.98 22.94
C GLU A 45 10.28 -28.80 23.63
N SER A 46 8.97 -28.69 23.41
CA SER A 46 8.12 -27.66 24.01
C SER A 46 8.08 -27.82 25.53
N ALA A 47 8.99 -27.14 26.23
CA ALA A 47 9.00 -27.03 27.67
C ALA A 47 7.82 -26.17 28.15
N GLU A 48 6.65 -26.81 28.26
CA GLU A 48 5.46 -26.29 28.91
C GLU A 48 5.79 -25.93 30.36
N LYS A 49 5.85 -24.63 30.65
CA LYS A 49 6.04 -24.13 32.02
C LYS A 49 4.69 -23.95 32.68
N GLU A 50 4.34 -24.89 33.56
CA GLU A 50 3.21 -24.73 34.48
C GLU A 50 3.36 -23.44 35.32
N GLU A 51 2.44 -22.49 35.13
CA GLU A 51 2.42 -21.24 35.88
C GLU A 51 1.84 -21.49 37.29
N THR A 52 2.72 -21.75 38.25
CA THR A 52 2.34 -21.92 39.66
C THR A 52 1.95 -20.59 40.28
N VAL A 53 0.64 -20.31 40.29
CA VAL A 53 0.02 -19.10 40.86
C VAL A 53 0.38 -18.95 42.35
N LYS A 54 1.30 -18.03 42.66
CA LYS A 54 1.62 -17.65 44.05
C LYS A 54 0.50 -16.80 44.64
N ILE A 55 -0.31 -17.41 45.48
CA ILE A 55 -1.36 -16.73 46.26
C ILE A 55 -0.72 -15.74 47.24
N THR A 56 -0.95 -14.45 47.02
CA THR A 56 -0.54 -13.34 47.91
C THR A 56 -1.22 -13.44 49.27
N LYS A 57 -0.48 -13.83 50.31
CA LYS A 57 -0.96 -13.74 51.71
C LYS A 57 -0.71 -12.32 52.25
N LEU A 58 -1.76 -11.69 52.77
CA LEU A 58 -1.66 -10.39 53.42
C LEU A 58 -0.82 -10.45 54.71
N PRO A 59 -0.09 -9.38 55.08
CA PRO A 59 0.68 -9.32 56.31
C PRO A 59 -0.24 -9.29 57.54
N SER A 60 0.04 -10.18 58.51
CA SER A 60 -0.61 -10.16 59.82
C SER A 60 0.01 -9.11 60.74
N ALA A 61 -0.81 -8.38 61.48
CA ALA A 61 -0.35 -7.33 62.38
C ALA A 61 0.24 -7.89 63.68
N ALA A 62 1.41 -7.38 64.08
CA ALA A 62 1.99 -7.57 65.41
C ALA A 62 2.61 -6.26 65.93
N LYS A 63 2.63 -6.10 67.26
CA LYS A 63 2.77 -4.82 67.97
C LYS A 63 4.15 -4.64 68.65
N PHE A 64 4.59 -3.37 68.65
CA PHE A 64 5.39 -2.65 69.67
C PHE A 64 6.52 -3.34 70.47
N SER A 65 7.74 -2.79 70.32
CA SER A 65 8.61 -2.29 71.41
C SER A 65 9.75 -1.44 70.77
N SER A 66 9.92 -0.14 71.01
CA SER A 66 10.35 0.61 72.22
C SER A 66 11.81 0.36 72.65
N GLY A 67 12.74 1.27 72.29
CA GLY A 67 14.14 1.22 72.75
C GLY A 67 15.08 2.35 72.26
N SER A 68 15.31 3.36 73.12
CA SER A 68 16.50 4.23 73.24
C SER A 68 17.13 5.01 72.04
N SER A 69 17.02 6.34 72.14
CA SER A 69 17.98 7.40 71.67
C SER A 69 19.28 7.39 72.55
N PRO A 70 20.35 8.25 72.41
CA PRO A 70 20.45 9.52 71.66
C PRO A 70 21.84 9.96 71.04
N GLN A 71 21.85 11.21 70.51
CA GLN A 71 22.94 12.24 70.60
C GLN A 71 24.03 12.42 69.46
N PRO A 72 24.77 13.57 69.34
CA PRO A 72 24.52 14.50 68.21
C PRO A 72 25.74 15.26 67.54
N SER A 73 25.47 16.00 66.44
CA SER A 73 26.09 17.31 66.03
C SER A 73 27.62 17.44 65.74
N PRO A 74 28.16 18.57 65.17
CA PRO A 74 27.56 19.74 64.48
C PRO A 74 28.21 20.18 63.11
N LYS A 75 27.67 21.30 62.57
CA LYS A 75 28.11 22.23 61.48
C LYS A 75 29.57 22.79 61.62
N PRO A 76 30.21 23.52 60.64
CA PRO A 76 29.65 24.71 59.93
C PRO A 76 30.05 25.05 58.46
N THR A 77 29.34 26.07 57.95
CA THR A 77 29.40 26.90 56.70
C THR A 77 30.60 27.91 56.74
N PRO A 78 31.17 28.49 55.64
CA PRO A 78 30.56 29.49 54.72
C PRO A 78 31.04 29.32 53.22
N GLN A 79 30.94 30.25 52.24
CA GLN A 79 30.51 31.66 52.13
C GLN A 79 29.95 32.01 50.70
N LEU A 80 29.84 33.31 50.35
CA LEU A 80 29.37 33.89 49.07
C LEU A 80 30.51 34.55 48.25
N THR A 81 30.33 34.70 46.93
CA THR A 81 30.80 35.86 46.13
C THR A 81 30.00 36.02 44.81
N PRO A 82 29.97 37.23 44.17
CA PRO A 82 28.95 37.60 43.18
C PRO A 82 29.38 37.63 41.69
N GLN A 83 28.34 37.76 40.86
CA GLN A 83 28.21 38.31 39.49
C GLN A 83 29.40 39.10 38.88
N PRO A 84 29.59 39.01 37.56
CA PRO A 84 29.42 40.23 36.75
C PRO A 84 28.54 40.06 35.50
N ASN A 85 27.83 41.14 35.15
CA ASN A 85 27.12 41.29 33.87
C ASN A 85 28.11 41.32 32.70
N LEU A 86 27.70 40.83 31.52
CA LEU A 86 28.16 41.40 30.26
C LEU A 86 27.12 41.30 29.14
N SER A 87 26.84 42.49 28.62
CA SER A 87 25.91 42.97 27.60
C SER A 87 25.57 42.09 26.39
N THR A 88 24.29 42.16 26.04
CA THR A 88 23.68 41.96 24.72
C THR A 88 24.46 42.56 23.54
N PRO A 89 24.51 41.86 22.39
CA PRO A 89 24.54 42.49 21.07
C PRO A 89 23.13 42.54 20.48
N ASN A 90 22.67 43.74 20.10
CA ASN A 90 21.43 43.92 19.32
C ASN A 90 21.50 43.11 18.02
N GLN A 91 20.49 42.27 17.76
CA GLN A 91 20.22 41.79 16.40
C GLN A 91 18.99 42.55 15.87
N PRO A 92 19.09 43.26 14.73
CA PRO A 92 18.05 44.17 14.27
C PRO A 92 16.79 43.42 13.83
N GLN A 93 15.63 43.84 14.36
CA GLN A 93 14.33 43.45 13.82
C GLN A 93 14.18 43.99 12.39
N GLN A 94 14.11 43.10 11.41
CA GLN A 94 13.56 43.44 10.10
C GLN A 94 12.04 43.26 10.12
N GLN A 95 11.31 44.33 10.45
CA GLN A 95 9.88 44.46 10.15
C GLN A 95 9.70 45.12 8.78
N ILE A 96 9.47 44.32 7.73
CA ILE A 96 8.85 44.75 6.45
C ILE A 96 7.98 43.56 6.00
N ALA A 97 6.70 43.48 6.39
CA ALA A 97 5.54 44.15 5.82
C ALA A 97 4.75 43.26 4.83
N ASN A 98 3.44 43.14 5.12
CA ASN A 98 2.30 42.72 4.28
C ASN A 98 1.73 41.30 4.49
N PRO A 99 0.63 41.17 5.26
CA PRO A 99 -0.32 40.08 5.05
C PRO A 99 -1.12 40.36 3.75
N ILE A 100 -1.02 39.47 2.76
CA ILE A 100 -1.88 39.54 1.57
C ILE A 100 -3.28 39.08 1.96
N ASN A 101 -4.16 40.07 2.17
CA ASN A 101 -5.57 39.87 2.48
C ASN A 101 -6.35 39.46 1.22
N TYR A 102 -6.49 38.15 0.97
CA TYR A 102 -7.35 37.62 -0.09
C TYR A 102 -8.84 37.67 0.31
N GLN A 103 -9.41 38.88 0.39
CA GLN A 103 -10.86 39.03 0.23
C GLN A 103 -11.21 38.92 -1.25
N VAL A 104 -11.52 37.70 -1.69
CA VAL A 104 -12.20 37.50 -2.97
C VAL A 104 -13.61 38.05 -2.84
N GLN A 105 -13.88 39.17 -3.52
CA GLN A 105 -15.23 39.72 -3.63
C GLN A 105 -16.12 38.71 -4.38
N GLN A 106 -17.01 38.02 -3.65
CA GLN A 106 -18.16 37.38 -4.27
C GLN A 106 -19.07 38.45 -4.85
N LYS A 107 -18.98 38.65 -6.16
CA LYS A 107 -19.83 39.57 -6.91
C LYS A 107 -21.20 38.92 -7.12
N SER A 108 -22.08 39.07 -6.14
CA SER A 108 -23.46 38.61 -6.18
C SER A 108 -24.29 39.43 -7.16
N ASN A 109 -24.35 38.98 -8.42
CA ASN A 109 -25.37 39.43 -9.37
C ASN A 109 -26.67 38.65 -9.15
N LEU A 110 -27.50 39.10 -8.20
CA LEU A 110 -28.95 38.98 -8.35
C LEU A 110 -29.41 40.08 -9.32
N ASN A 111 -30.27 39.74 -10.29
CA ASN A 111 -31.68 40.15 -10.33
C ASN A 111 -32.31 39.93 -11.73
N SER A 112 -33.66 39.90 -11.78
CA SER A 112 -34.55 39.87 -12.96
C SER A 112 -34.76 38.46 -13.55
N GLN A 113 -35.88 37.78 -13.24
CA GLN A 113 -37.22 37.91 -13.87
C GLN A 113 -37.36 37.06 -15.15
N ALA A 114 -38.47 36.36 -15.42
CA ALA A 114 -39.70 36.16 -14.66
C ALA A 114 -40.39 34.82 -15.03
N GLU A 115 -41.56 34.59 -14.43
CA GLU A 115 -42.49 33.47 -14.58
C GLU A 115 -42.78 33.03 -16.03
N THR A 116 -42.95 31.71 -16.23
CA THR A 116 -44.26 31.14 -16.61
C THR A 116 -44.37 29.67 -16.20
N SER A 117 -45.35 29.35 -15.36
CA SER A 117 -46.03 28.04 -15.29
C SER A 117 -47.40 28.16 -15.99
N PRO A 118 -48.24 27.12 -16.13
CA PRO A 118 -48.01 25.67 -15.97
C PRO A 118 -48.41 24.84 -17.21
N SER A 119 -48.08 23.55 -17.23
CA SER A 119 -48.97 22.52 -17.81
C SER A 119 -48.63 21.10 -17.32
N ALA A 120 -49.61 20.50 -16.66
CA ALA A 120 -49.85 19.08 -16.51
C ALA A 120 -51.38 18.88 -16.63
N PRO A 121 -51.91 17.66 -16.79
CA PRO A 121 -51.24 16.38 -17.01
C PRO A 121 -51.61 15.75 -18.36
N GLN A 122 -50.96 14.63 -18.72
CA GLN A 122 -51.59 13.70 -19.66
C GLN A 122 -51.33 12.26 -19.21
N GLU A 123 -52.41 11.61 -18.76
CA GLU A 123 -52.48 10.16 -18.61
C GLU A 123 -52.37 9.49 -19.99
N SER A 124 -51.66 8.36 -20.07
CA SER A 124 -51.81 7.40 -21.16
C SER A 124 -51.42 6.00 -20.67
N GLU A 125 -52.47 5.28 -20.28
CA GLU A 125 -52.68 3.85 -20.46
C GLU A 125 -51.49 2.87 -20.57
N SER A 126 -51.49 1.92 -19.63
CA SER A 126 -51.52 0.48 -19.91
C SER A 126 -50.67 -0.05 -21.07
N SER A 127 -49.56 -0.71 -20.72
CA SER A 127 -49.08 -1.87 -21.49
C SER A 127 -48.73 -3.02 -20.56
N GLN A 128 -49.57 -4.05 -20.66
CA GLN A 128 -49.50 -5.35 -20.02
C GLN A 128 -48.45 -6.24 -20.71
N SER A 129 -48.02 -7.33 -20.04
CA SER A 129 -47.06 -8.35 -20.54
C SER A 129 -45.58 -7.96 -20.38
N SER A 130 -44.64 -8.83 -19.99
CA SER A 130 -44.71 -10.27 -19.71
C SER A 130 -43.75 -10.68 -18.59
N SER A 131 -44.15 -11.67 -17.79
CA SER A 131 -43.30 -12.33 -16.81
C SER A 131 -42.26 -13.24 -17.48
N SER A 132 -40.98 -12.84 -17.50
CA SER A 132 -39.86 -13.72 -17.83
C SER A 132 -39.34 -14.42 -16.57
N LYS A 133 -39.38 -15.76 -16.57
CA LYS A 133 -38.87 -16.59 -15.46
C LYS A 133 -37.36 -16.43 -15.31
N SER A 134 -36.88 -16.28 -14.08
CA SER A 134 -35.49 -16.59 -13.75
C SER A 134 -35.20 -18.07 -14.05
N PRO A 135 -34.14 -18.39 -14.82
CA PRO A 135 -33.55 -19.72 -14.77
C PRO A 135 -32.70 -19.80 -13.50
N ASN A 136 -33.17 -20.58 -12.51
CA ASN A 136 -32.27 -21.06 -11.46
C ASN A 136 -31.26 -22.00 -12.13
N SER A 137 -29.97 -21.76 -11.95
CA SER A 137 -28.90 -22.60 -12.51
C SER A 137 -27.83 -22.85 -11.47
N GLU A 138 -28.17 -23.73 -10.53
CA GLU A 138 -27.15 -24.56 -9.88
C GLU A 138 -26.38 -25.29 -10.97
N SER A 139 -25.07 -25.07 -11.03
CA SER A 139 -24.16 -25.79 -11.93
C SER A 139 -22.99 -26.36 -11.13
N ASP A 140 -23.23 -27.54 -10.56
CA ASP A 140 -22.15 -28.42 -10.10
C ASP A 140 -21.22 -28.71 -11.29
N SER A 141 -20.00 -28.17 -11.26
CA SER A 141 -19.00 -28.37 -12.31
C SER A 141 -17.75 -29.05 -11.77
N LYS A 142 -17.86 -30.37 -11.65
CA LYS A 142 -16.75 -31.28 -11.32
C LYS A 142 -16.38 -32.09 -12.57
N GLY A 143 -15.44 -31.59 -13.39
CA GLY A 143 -15.07 -32.31 -14.62
C GLY A 143 -13.93 -31.72 -15.46
N THR A 144 -12.73 -32.30 -15.30
CA THR A 144 -11.78 -32.63 -16.40
C THR A 144 -11.34 -31.52 -17.36
N SER A 145 -10.18 -30.91 -17.06
CA SER A 145 -9.38 -30.16 -18.03
C SER A 145 -8.73 -31.09 -19.07
N GLY A 146 -8.85 -30.76 -20.37
CA GLY A 146 -8.20 -31.54 -21.43
C GLY A 146 -8.73 -31.34 -22.85
N SER A 147 -8.58 -30.15 -23.43
CA SER A 147 -8.74 -29.92 -24.88
C SER A 147 -7.86 -28.75 -25.36
N GLU A 148 -6.60 -29.03 -25.71
CA GLU A 148 -5.86 -28.16 -26.62
C GLU A 148 -6.51 -28.27 -28.01
N THR A 149 -7.08 -27.17 -28.48
CA THR A 149 -7.71 -27.08 -29.81
C THR A 149 -6.82 -26.24 -30.70
N ASP A 150 -6.52 -26.71 -31.92
CA ASP A 150 -5.76 -25.98 -32.94
C ASP A 150 -6.45 -24.66 -33.31
N SER A 151 -6.15 -23.59 -32.57
CA SER A 151 -6.72 -22.25 -32.78
C SER A 151 -6.10 -21.60 -34.01
N LYS A 152 -6.62 -22.00 -35.18
CA LYS A 152 -6.28 -21.43 -36.49
C LYS A 152 -6.89 -20.03 -36.65
N ASN A 153 -6.31 -19.07 -35.94
CA ASN A 153 -6.22 -17.65 -36.29
C ASN A 153 -7.42 -17.05 -37.05
N THR A 154 -8.59 -17.07 -36.43
CA THR A 154 -9.64 -16.09 -36.71
C THR A 154 -9.51 -15.00 -35.67
N ASN A 155 -8.99 -13.86 -36.11
CA ASN A 155 -8.66 -12.70 -35.29
C ASN A 155 -9.94 -11.97 -34.81
N ILE A 156 -10.72 -12.63 -33.96
CA ILE A 156 -11.81 -12.01 -33.21
C ILE A 156 -11.14 -11.22 -32.09
N ASN A 157 -10.69 -10.01 -32.43
CA ASN A 157 -10.23 -9.05 -31.43
C ASN A 157 -11.36 -8.90 -30.40
N ASP A 158 -11.11 -9.23 -29.13
CA ASP A 158 -12.04 -8.89 -28.06
C ASP A 158 -12.21 -7.36 -28.06
N PRO A 159 -13.43 -6.83 -28.25
CA PRO A 159 -13.65 -5.39 -28.26
C PRO A 159 -13.16 -4.71 -26.97
N LEU A 160 -13.18 -5.42 -25.83
CA LEU A 160 -12.66 -4.91 -24.56
C LEU A 160 -11.13 -4.85 -24.56
N GLU A 161 -10.46 -5.86 -25.12
CA GLU A 161 -8.99 -5.86 -25.28
C GLU A 161 -8.53 -4.74 -26.24
N ASP A 162 -9.24 -4.52 -27.36
CA ASP A 162 -9.01 -3.38 -28.26
C ASP A 162 -9.24 -2.03 -27.55
N PHE A 163 -10.30 -1.93 -26.72
CA PHE A 163 -10.58 -0.73 -25.94
C PHE A 163 -9.44 -0.41 -24.96
N LEU A 164 -9.01 -1.40 -24.17
CA LEU A 164 -8.01 -1.24 -23.10
C LEU A 164 -6.59 -1.05 -23.65
N SER A 165 -6.19 -1.82 -24.66
CA SER A 165 -4.85 -1.72 -25.27
C SER A 165 -4.61 -0.37 -25.98
N ASN A 166 -5.67 0.27 -26.49
CA ASN A 166 -5.60 1.58 -27.13
C ASN A 166 -5.88 2.77 -26.19
N PHE A 167 -6.20 2.51 -24.92
CA PHE A 167 -6.58 3.55 -23.95
C PHE A 167 -5.38 4.45 -23.62
N PRO A 168 -5.51 5.79 -23.67
CA PRO A 168 -4.41 6.69 -23.36
C PRO A 168 -4.10 6.72 -21.84
N PHE A 169 -2.84 6.55 -21.49
CA PHE A 169 -2.31 6.84 -20.17
C PHE A 169 -1.21 7.91 -20.27
N PRO A 170 -1.06 8.81 -19.28
CA PRO A 170 0.07 9.73 -19.21
C PRO A 170 1.40 8.97 -19.30
N GLU A 171 2.40 9.54 -19.99
CA GLU A 171 3.70 8.88 -20.23
C GLU A 171 4.46 8.54 -18.93
N ASN A 172 4.19 9.29 -17.86
CA ASN A 172 4.78 9.10 -16.53
C ASN A 172 3.87 8.34 -15.55
N ALA A 173 2.80 7.68 -16.04
CA ALA A 173 1.92 6.87 -15.21
C ALA A 173 2.57 5.53 -14.84
N GLN A 174 2.64 5.24 -13.54
CA GLN A 174 3.17 3.99 -12.98
C GLN A 174 2.05 2.96 -12.79
N VAL A 175 2.42 1.68 -12.67
CA VAL A 175 1.46 0.58 -12.38
C VAL A 175 1.05 0.62 -10.91
N GLY A 176 -0.21 0.26 -10.62
CA GLY A 176 -0.74 0.16 -9.27
C GLY A 176 -1.61 1.36 -8.85
N SER A 177 -2.41 1.13 -7.82
CA SER A 177 -3.38 2.07 -7.21
C SER A 177 -2.85 2.75 -5.94
N LEU A 178 -1.55 2.60 -5.63
CA LEU A 178 -0.95 3.00 -4.35
C LEU A 178 -1.62 2.31 -3.14
N GLY A 179 -2.22 1.13 -3.35
CA GLY A 179 -2.91 0.35 -2.32
C GLY A 179 -4.29 0.88 -1.91
N VAL A 180 -4.97 1.62 -2.81
CA VAL A 180 -6.34 2.11 -2.60
C VAL A 180 -7.40 1.19 -3.22
N LEU A 181 -7.00 0.26 -4.09
CA LEU A 181 -7.88 -0.74 -4.67
C LEU A 181 -7.45 -2.16 -4.26
N SER A 182 -8.36 -3.13 -4.42
CA SER A 182 -8.07 -4.54 -4.15
C SER A 182 -6.93 -5.02 -5.05
N LYS A 183 -6.24 -6.09 -4.67
CA LYS A 183 -5.09 -6.61 -5.43
C LYS A 183 -5.40 -6.92 -6.89
N GLU A 184 -6.64 -7.34 -7.18
CA GLU A 184 -7.15 -7.63 -8.52
C GLU A 184 -7.25 -6.33 -9.34
N ALA A 185 -7.89 -5.29 -8.77
CA ALA A 185 -8.06 -3.99 -9.39
C ALA A 185 -6.78 -3.14 -9.45
N ASP A 186 -5.86 -3.33 -8.49
CA ASP A 186 -4.55 -2.66 -8.45
C ASP A 186 -3.71 -2.97 -9.69
N SER A 187 -3.80 -4.21 -10.21
CA SER A 187 -3.05 -4.65 -11.39
C SER A 187 -3.44 -3.93 -12.69
N SER A 188 -4.72 -3.56 -12.85
CA SER A 188 -5.22 -2.78 -13.99
C SER A 188 -5.15 -1.27 -13.75
N ALA A 189 -5.04 -0.84 -12.48
CA ALA A 189 -4.86 0.57 -12.13
C ALA A 189 -3.50 1.14 -12.54
N ARG A 190 -3.46 2.45 -12.73
CA ARG A 190 -2.24 3.25 -12.87
C ARG A 190 -2.27 4.40 -11.87
N ASN A 191 -1.11 4.96 -11.52
CA ASN A 191 -1.02 6.18 -10.71
C ASN A 191 -0.05 7.17 -11.34
N VAL A 192 -0.27 8.46 -11.13
CA VAL A 192 0.57 9.52 -11.68
C VAL A 192 0.68 10.69 -10.69
N ASN A 193 1.89 11.21 -10.48
CA ASN A 193 2.09 12.46 -9.73
C ASN A 193 1.68 13.67 -10.60
N GLN A 194 0.37 13.86 -10.74
CA GLN A 194 -0.26 15.01 -11.37
C GLN A 194 -1.54 15.35 -10.61
N PRO A 195 -1.84 16.65 -10.38
CA PRO A 195 -3.10 17.08 -9.81
C PRO A 195 -4.29 16.64 -10.68
N LEU A 196 -5.35 16.13 -10.04
CA LEU A 196 -6.59 15.67 -10.68
C LEU A 196 -7.11 16.62 -11.79
N GLY A 197 -7.12 17.93 -11.56
CA GLY A 197 -7.55 18.93 -12.55
C GLY A 197 -6.67 19.09 -13.80
N GLN A 198 -5.43 18.61 -13.78
CA GLN A 198 -4.59 18.49 -14.98
C GLN A 198 -4.93 17.20 -15.75
N LEU A 199 -5.14 16.10 -15.02
CA LEU A 199 -5.45 14.80 -15.59
C LEU A 199 -6.83 14.78 -16.30
N ILE A 200 -7.82 15.50 -15.75
CA ILE A 200 -9.11 15.74 -16.43
C ILE A 200 -8.91 16.44 -17.79
N LYS A 201 -8.03 17.45 -17.86
CA LYS A 201 -7.72 18.17 -19.12
C LYS A 201 -6.97 17.28 -20.11
N TYR A 202 -6.06 16.43 -19.61
CA TYR A 202 -5.38 15.42 -20.42
C TYR A 202 -6.41 14.48 -21.08
N TYR A 203 -7.32 13.90 -20.28
CA TYR A 203 -8.33 12.96 -20.79
C TYR A 203 -9.32 13.63 -21.74
N GLY A 204 -9.78 14.86 -21.45
CA GLY A 204 -10.64 15.63 -22.36
C GLY A 204 -10.00 15.92 -23.73
N LYS A 205 -8.68 15.94 -23.83
CA LYS A 205 -7.94 16.09 -25.11
C LYS A 205 -7.67 14.74 -25.78
N GLU A 206 -7.03 13.82 -25.06
CA GLU A 206 -6.50 12.58 -25.64
C GLU A 206 -7.58 11.57 -26.01
N LEU A 207 -8.68 11.49 -25.25
CA LEU A 207 -9.79 10.59 -25.56
C LEU A 207 -10.48 11.01 -26.86
N SER A 208 -10.80 12.30 -27.02
CA SER A 208 -11.38 12.83 -28.25
C SER A 208 -10.46 12.67 -29.45
N ALA A 209 -9.14 12.92 -29.29
CA ALA A 209 -8.15 12.70 -30.35
C ALA A 209 -8.10 11.23 -30.81
N ARG A 210 -8.33 10.28 -29.89
CA ARG A 210 -8.36 8.83 -30.15
C ARG A 210 -9.75 8.25 -30.43
N LYS A 211 -10.74 9.13 -30.70
CA LYS A 211 -12.14 8.79 -31.01
C LYS A 211 -12.89 8.02 -29.90
N TYR A 212 -12.49 8.20 -28.65
CA TYR A 212 -13.32 7.84 -27.51
C TYR A 212 -14.34 8.96 -27.26
N THR A 213 -15.52 8.59 -26.80
CA THR A 213 -16.50 9.51 -26.21
C THR A 213 -16.30 9.55 -24.71
N LEU A 214 -16.46 10.75 -24.12
CA LEU A 214 -16.34 11.00 -22.69
C LEU A 214 -17.64 11.69 -22.25
N ALA A 215 -18.43 11.02 -21.40
CA ALA A 215 -19.62 11.62 -20.81
C ALA A 215 -19.25 12.71 -19.79
N SER A 216 -20.21 13.53 -19.39
CA SER A 216 -20.05 14.38 -18.18
C SER A 216 -19.84 13.49 -16.94
N PRO A 217 -19.15 13.98 -15.90
CA PRO A 217 -18.85 13.16 -14.73
C PRO A 217 -20.14 12.76 -14.02
N THR A 218 -20.31 11.46 -13.73
CA THR A 218 -21.47 10.95 -12.98
C THR A 218 -21.36 11.27 -11.50
N ILE A 219 -20.12 11.41 -11.00
CA ILE A 219 -19.80 11.89 -9.65
C ILE A 219 -18.71 12.95 -9.80
N ASP A 220 -19.01 14.16 -9.34
CA ASP A 220 -18.12 15.33 -9.28
C ASP A 220 -17.77 15.60 -7.81
N HIS A 221 -16.68 15.01 -7.32
CA HIS A 221 -16.17 15.21 -5.97
C HIS A 221 -14.71 15.70 -6.01
N VAL A 222 -14.26 16.33 -4.92
CA VAL A 222 -12.93 17.00 -4.85
C VAL A 222 -11.74 16.03 -4.89
N ASP A 223 -11.97 14.77 -4.58
CA ASP A 223 -10.99 13.67 -4.53
C ASP A 223 -11.38 12.47 -5.40
N LEU A 224 -12.56 12.49 -6.03
CA LEU A 224 -13.06 11.42 -6.89
C LEU A 224 -13.85 12.02 -8.06
N GLN A 225 -13.44 11.69 -9.28
CA GLN A 225 -14.19 11.98 -10.50
C GLN A 225 -14.43 10.69 -11.26
N ILE A 226 -15.66 10.47 -11.72
CA ILE A 226 -16.00 9.27 -12.50
C ILE A 226 -16.65 9.68 -13.80
N TYR A 227 -16.06 9.25 -14.91
CA TYR A 227 -16.58 9.49 -16.25
C TYR A 227 -16.92 8.17 -16.93
N GLN A 228 -18.04 8.12 -17.66
CA GLN A 228 -18.28 7.04 -18.60
C GLN A 228 -17.51 7.31 -19.89
N VAL A 229 -16.65 6.37 -20.30
CA VAL A 229 -15.86 6.43 -21.54
C VAL A 229 -16.32 5.32 -22.47
N SER A 230 -16.64 5.63 -23.73
CA SER A 230 -17.06 4.59 -24.69
C SER A 230 -16.43 4.74 -26.08
N LYS A 231 -16.18 3.60 -26.74
CA LYS A 231 -15.62 3.47 -28.09
C LYS A 231 -15.98 2.09 -28.66
N ASN A 232 -16.32 2.01 -29.95
CA ASN A 232 -16.61 0.74 -30.64
C ASN A 232 -17.67 -0.14 -29.93
N ASN A 233 -18.72 0.48 -29.37
CA ASN A 233 -19.78 -0.15 -28.54
C ASN A 233 -19.33 -0.72 -27.17
N VAL A 234 -18.05 -0.57 -26.81
CA VAL A 234 -17.55 -0.86 -25.46
C VAL A 234 -17.63 0.39 -24.60
N SER A 235 -18.10 0.25 -23.37
CA SER A 235 -18.17 1.30 -22.36
C SER A 235 -17.44 0.84 -21.10
N GLN A 236 -16.73 1.78 -20.45
CA GLN A 236 -16.05 1.61 -19.17
C GLN A 236 -16.22 2.88 -18.32
N TYR A 237 -16.11 2.76 -17.01
CA TYR A 237 -16.04 3.89 -16.08
C TYR A 237 -14.58 4.21 -15.76
N LEU A 238 -14.15 5.41 -16.12
CA LEU A 238 -12.87 6.00 -15.78
C LEU A 238 -12.99 6.68 -14.42
N HIS A 239 -12.36 6.07 -13.42
CA HIS A 239 -12.24 6.58 -12.06
C HIS A 239 -10.91 7.31 -11.93
N LEU A 240 -10.96 8.59 -11.55
CA LEU A 240 -9.79 9.41 -11.22
C LEU A 240 -9.85 9.72 -9.72
N ILE A 241 -8.99 9.06 -8.94
CA ILE A 241 -8.99 9.07 -7.47
C ILE A 241 -7.76 9.83 -6.98
N LYS A 242 -7.94 10.96 -6.28
CA LYS A 242 -6.83 11.79 -5.77
C LYS A 242 -6.33 11.25 -4.43
N ILE A 243 -5.03 10.95 -4.35
CA ILE A 243 -4.35 10.41 -3.16
C ILE A 243 -3.10 11.25 -2.90
N GLY A 244 -3.22 12.23 -1.99
CA GLY A 244 -2.18 13.24 -1.76
C GLY A 244 -1.93 14.09 -3.01
N GLU A 245 -0.72 14.03 -3.56
CA GLU A 245 -0.33 14.69 -4.82
C GLU A 245 -0.57 13.80 -6.06
N ASN A 246 -0.73 12.49 -5.86
CA ASN A 246 -0.95 11.54 -6.93
C ASN A 246 -2.45 11.47 -7.31
N THR A 247 -2.71 11.06 -8.55
CA THR A 247 -4.04 10.64 -8.98
C THR A 247 -3.95 9.22 -9.53
N VAL A 248 -4.79 8.32 -9.01
CA VAL A 248 -4.99 6.96 -9.52
C VAL A 248 -6.02 6.97 -10.65
N ILE A 249 -5.70 6.24 -11.69
CA ILE A 249 -6.48 6.02 -12.91
C ILE A 249 -6.92 4.56 -12.87
N PHE A 250 -8.23 4.32 -12.87
CA PHE A 250 -8.78 2.97 -12.87
C PHE A 250 -9.96 2.87 -13.85
N LEU A 251 -10.01 1.77 -14.60
CA LEU A 251 -11.07 1.45 -15.54
C LEU A 251 -11.81 0.21 -15.06
N SER A 252 -13.14 0.27 -15.04
CA SER A 252 -14.01 -0.87 -14.72
C SER A 252 -15.31 -0.83 -15.52
N ASP A 253 -15.98 -1.97 -15.58
CA ASP A 253 -17.32 -2.16 -16.10
C ASP A 253 -18.41 -1.55 -15.21
N ASN A 254 -18.16 -1.50 -13.89
CA ASN A 254 -19.05 -0.95 -12.87
C ASN A 254 -18.64 0.47 -12.46
N GLN A 255 -19.62 1.29 -12.09
CA GLN A 255 -19.37 2.57 -11.42
C GLN A 255 -19.14 2.31 -9.94
N LEU A 256 -17.99 2.73 -9.40
CA LEU A 256 -17.64 2.60 -7.98
C LEU A 256 -17.81 3.95 -7.28
N ASP A 257 -18.77 4.04 -6.34
CA ASP A 257 -18.89 5.23 -5.49
C ASP A 257 -17.75 5.29 -4.44
N ARG A 258 -17.70 6.36 -3.64
CA ARG A 258 -16.66 6.53 -2.61
C ARG A 258 -16.68 5.42 -1.55
N LYS A 259 -17.85 4.88 -1.21
CA LYS A 259 -18.02 3.78 -0.26
C LYS A 259 -17.59 2.47 -0.89
N ASP A 260 -17.88 2.25 -2.17
CA ASP A 260 -17.39 1.09 -2.92
C ASP A 260 -15.86 1.09 -2.97
N ILE A 261 -15.24 2.25 -3.24
CA ILE A 261 -13.78 2.41 -3.16
C ILE A 261 -13.27 2.12 -1.74
N ALA A 262 -13.91 2.65 -0.70
CA ALA A 262 -13.51 2.36 0.70
C ALA A 262 -13.65 0.87 1.07
N ASN A 263 -14.60 0.14 0.47
CA ASN A 263 -14.72 -1.32 0.62
C ASN A 263 -13.71 -2.11 -0.23
N LEU A 264 -13.11 -1.46 -1.23
CA LEU A 264 -12.03 -1.98 -2.07
C LEU A 264 -10.64 -1.56 -1.58
N GLU A 265 -10.54 -0.66 -0.59
CA GLU A 265 -9.26 -0.31 0.05
C GLU A 265 -8.68 -1.57 0.71
N ALA A 266 -7.65 -2.15 0.08
CA ALA A 266 -6.93 -3.31 0.60
C ALA A 266 -6.22 -3.00 1.93
N ASN A 267 -5.93 -1.72 2.16
CA ASN A 267 -5.18 -1.21 3.29
C ASN A 267 -6.09 -0.31 4.15
N SER A 268 -6.00 -0.43 5.47
CA SER A 268 -6.68 0.49 6.41
C SER A 268 -6.19 1.94 6.27
N GLU A 269 -6.96 2.93 6.77
CA GLU A 269 -6.51 4.33 6.77
C GLU A 269 -5.18 4.51 7.49
N GLU A 270 -5.00 3.82 8.62
CA GLU A 270 -3.76 3.80 9.39
C GLU A 270 -2.61 3.13 8.62
N GLU A 271 -2.85 2.03 7.92
CA GLU A 271 -1.82 1.39 7.09
C GLU A 271 -1.38 2.28 5.94
N ARG A 272 -2.31 3.02 5.34
CA ARG A 272 -2.06 3.97 4.27
C ARG A 272 -1.29 5.19 4.78
N GLU A 273 -1.61 5.70 5.98
CA GLU A 273 -0.83 6.73 6.66
C GLU A 273 0.59 6.23 6.99
N PHE A 274 0.72 5.02 7.54
CA PHE A 274 2.00 4.36 7.80
C PHE A 274 2.87 4.28 6.55
N LYS A 275 2.36 3.71 5.45
CA LYS A 275 3.07 3.60 4.16
C LYS A 275 3.49 4.98 3.64
N ASN A 276 2.64 6.01 3.77
CA ASN A 276 2.98 7.38 3.40
C ASN A 276 4.12 7.98 4.25
N ILE A 277 4.14 7.77 5.57
CA ILE A 277 5.23 8.23 6.45
C ILE A 277 6.55 7.54 6.07
N ILE A 278 6.51 6.21 5.86
CA ILE A 278 7.69 5.44 5.44
C ILE A 278 8.22 5.94 4.10
N ARG A 279 7.33 6.21 3.13
CA ARG A 279 7.71 6.77 1.82
C ARG A 279 8.32 8.16 1.92
N GLN A 280 7.76 9.08 2.71
CA GLN A 280 8.33 10.41 2.94
C GLN A 280 9.71 10.34 3.59
N VAL A 281 9.91 9.40 4.52
CA VAL A 281 11.24 9.17 5.11
C VAL A 281 12.21 8.64 4.05
N ILE A 282 11.78 7.67 3.22
CA ILE A 282 12.56 7.11 2.09
C ILE A 282 12.89 8.14 1.01
N GLU A 283 12.03 9.11 0.73
CA GLU A 283 12.26 10.14 -0.29
C GLU A 283 13.44 11.06 0.06
N VAL A 284 13.75 11.21 1.34
CA VAL A 284 14.97 11.90 1.85
C VAL A 284 16.21 10.98 1.80
N ALA A 285 16.03 9.68 1.56
CA ALA A 285 17.11 8.71 1.44
C ALA A 285 17.80 8.79 0.06
N SER A 286 18.98 8.17 -0.06
CA SER A 286 19.63 8.09 -1.36
C SER A 286 19.05 6.93 -2.14
N THR A 287 18.47 7.20 -3.32
CA THR A 287 17.98 6.18 -4.27
C THR A 287 19.13 5.45 -4.98
N LYS A 288 20.15 5.03 -4.23
CA LYS A 288 21.15 4.10 -4.74
C LYS A 288 20.47 2.76 -5.00
N GLU A 289 20.83 2.13 -6.11
CA GLU A 289 20.36 0.79 -6.46
C GLU A 289 20.61 -0.19 -5.31
N LEU A 290 19.69 -1.15 -5.14
CA LEU A 290 19.89 -2.22 -4.16
C LEU A 290 21.18 -2.97 -4.49
N THR A 291 22.10 -2.98 -3.53
CA THR A 291 23.26 -3.86 -3.61
C THR A 291 22.79 -5.32 -3.56
N SER A 292 23.46 -6.20 -4.29
CA SER A 292 22.99 -7.57 -4.55
C SER A 292 22.86 -8.43 -3.28
N ASP A 293 23.55 -8.06 -2.19
CA ASP A 293 23.40 -8.63 -0.86
C ASP A 293 22.05 -8.28 -0.21
N ILE A 294 21.54 -7.07 -0.43
CA ILE A 294 20.20 -6.69 0.04
C ILE A 294 19.17 -7.41 -0.81
N THR A 295 19.27 -7.36 -2.15
CA THR A 295 18.34 -8.05 -3.06
C THR A 295 18.27 -9.56 -2.78
N SER A 296 19.38 -10.21 -2.44
CA SER A 296 19.39 -11.65 -2.07
C SER A 296 18.80 -11.92 -0.69
N LYS A 297 19.00 -11.04 0.30
CA LYS A 297 18.27 -11.09 1.58
C LYS A 297 16.75 -10.86 1.42
N LEU A 298 16.36 -10.11 0.40
CA LEU A 298 14.96 -9.84 0.04
C LEU A 298 14.37 -10.85 -0.97
N ALA A 299 15.11 -11.88 -1.40
CA ALA A 299 14.69 -12.72 -2.53
C ALA A 299 13.47 -13.64 -2.28
N GLY A 300 12.85 -13.59 -1.09
CA GLY A 300 11.66 -14.38 -0.75
C GLY A 300 10.51 -13.62 -0.10
N GLY A 301 10.64 -12.32 0.18
CA GLY A 301 9.62 -11.55 0.91
C GLY A 301 8.78 -10.63 0.02
N LYS A 302 7.57 -10.31 0.50
CA LYS A 302 6.77 -9.20 -0.03
C LYS A 302 7.12 -7.96 0.78
N TYR A 303 7.64 -6.94 0.10
CA TYR A 303 8.06 -5.67 0.71
C TYR A 303 7.35 -4.54 -0.02
N ASN A 304 6.77 -3.61 0.73
CA ASN A 304 5.93 -2.55 0.14
C ASN A 304 6.71 -1.27 -0.18
N ASP A 305 7.54 -0.80 0.74
CA ASP A 305 8.41 0.36 0.55
C ASP A 305 9.85 0.03 0.97
N PHE A 306 10.84 0.57 0.23
CA PHE A 306 12.27 0.31 0.42
C PHE A 306 13.12 1.57 0.19
N GLY A 307 14.19 1.77 0.97
CA GLY A 307 15.20 2.82 0.71
C GLY A 307 16.52 2.60 1.46
N ILE A 308 17.60 3.31 1.07
CA ILE A 308 18.93 3.21 1.70
C ILE A 308 19.40 4.56 2.24
N PHE A 309 19.72 4.61 3.54
CA PHE A 309 20.26 5.77 4.23
C PHE A 309 21.78 5.65 4.40
N PRO A 310 22.61 6.29 3.55
CA PRO A 310 24.05 6.33 3.76
C PRO A 310 24.39 7.11 5.05
N GLY A 311 25.44 6.69 5.73
CA GLY A 311 25.96 7.28 6.96
C GLY A 311 25.15 7.01 8.23
N LYS A 312 23.93 6.45 8.14
CA LYS A 312 23.09 6.13 9.31
C LYS A 312 23.17 4.66 9.69
N ARG A 313 23.31 4.40 10.99
CA ARG A 313 23.18 3.07 11.61
C ARG A 313 21.71 2.76 11.96
N PRO A 314 21.31 1.47 12.11
CA PRO A 314 19.92 1.11 12.38
C PRO A 314 19.30 1.83 13.57
N ALA A 315 19.99 1.91 14.72
CA ALA A 315 19.49 2.60 15.91
C ALA A 315 19.29 4.12 15.72
N GLN A 316 20.09 4.77 14.88
CA GLN A 316 19.96 6.20 14.57
C GLN A 316 18.75 6.43 13.66
N LEU A 317 18.63 5.65 12.58
CA LEU A 317 17.50 5.73 11.66
C LEU A 317 16.18 5.36 12.37
N GLY A 318 16.19 4.36 13.26
CA GLY A 318 15.04 3.98 14.08
C GLY A 318 14.58 5.09 15.03
N SER A 319 15.49 5.92 15.53
CA SER A 319 15.16 7.09 16.36
C SER A 319 14.49 8.21 15.55
N ASP A 320 14.92 8.41 14.30
CA ASP A 320 14.27 9.36 13.37
C ASP A 320 12.89 8.86 12.92
N LEU A 321 12.76 7.57 12.61
CA LEU A 321 11.49 6.92 12.28
C LEU A 321 10.50 6.96 13.43
N ASN A 322 10.92 6.61 14.64
CA ASN A 322 10.06 6.66 15.82
C ASN A 322 9.48 8.07 16.03
N ARG A 323 10.30 9.11 15.83
CA ARG A 323 9.83 10.50 15.88
C ARG A 323 8.80 10.81 14.79
N ALA A 324 9.04 10.40 13.55
CA ALA A 324 8.09 10.62 12.45
C ALA A 324 6.75 9.90 12.67
N LEU A 325 6.80 8.64 13.12
CA LEU A 325 5.62 7.80 13.41
C LEU A 325 4.85 8.30 14.63
N SER A 326 5.54 8.67 15.72
CA SER A 326 4.93 9.23 16.93
C SER A 326 4.20 10.56 16.69
N ASN A 327 4.70 11.39 15.76
CA ASN A 327 4.02 12.63 15.35
C ASN A 327 2.67 12.36 14.67
N SER A 328 2.48 11.16 14.11
CA SER A 328 1.25 10.65 13.52
C SER A 328 0.52 9.65 14.44
N GLU A 329 0.76 9.72 15.75
CA GLU A 329 0.10 8.91 16.78
C GLU A 329 0.34 7.38 16.71
N PHE A 330 1.26 6.91 15.87
CA PHE A 330 1.67 5.51 15.87
C PHE A 330 2.49 5.19 17.12
N ARG A 331 2.16 4.05 17.76
CA ARG A 331 2.97 3.45 18.81
C ARG A 331 4.06 2.60 18.15
N VAL A 332 5.31 2.90 18.47
CA VAL A 332 6.47 2.10 18.08
C VAL A 332 6.98 1.37 19.31
N ASP A 333 6.93 0.05 19.29
CA ASP A 333 7.39 -0.79 20.40
C ASP A 333 8.93 -0.88 20.43
N ASN A 334 9.46 -1.47 21.51
CA ASN A 334 10.89 -1.71 21.65
C ASN A 334 11.42 -2.56 20.47
N PRO A 335 12.57 -2.19 19.87
CA PRO A 335 13.09 -2.92 18.72
C PRO A 335 13.52 -4.34 19.09
N ILE A 336 13.15 -5.29 18.24
CA ILE A 336 13.63 -6.66 18.26
C ILE A 336 14.99 -6.68 17.56
N ASP A 337 16.04 -7.02 18.30
CA ASP A 337 17.41 -7.13 17.78
C ASP A 337 17.61 -8.47 17.07
N LEU A 338 17.74 -8.46 15.74
CA LEU A 338 18.07 -9.62 14.91
C LEU A 338 19.59 -9.84 14.77
N ARG A 339 20.38 -9.25 15.68
CA ARG A 339 21.84 -9.30 15.71
C ARG A 339 22.43 -8.71 14.42
N GLN A 340 23.15 -9.52 13.65
CA GLN A 340 23.78 -9.10 12.39
C GLN A 340 22.76 -8.80 11.28
N ASN A 341 21.49 -9.17 11.45
CA ASN A 341 20.43 -8.94 10.47
C ASN A 341 19.66 -7.63 10.71
N GLY A 342 20.06 -6.82 11.69
CA GLY A 342 19.50 -5.49 11.95
C GLY A 342 18.44 -5.45 13.04
N LEU A 343 17.60 -4.41 13.02
CA LEU A 343 16.56 -4.16 14.03
C LEU A 343 15.18 -4.25 13.39
N ILE A 344 14.19 -4.75 14.13
CA ILE A 344 12.78 -4.70 13.73
C ILE A 344 11.98 -3.90 14.75
N TYR A 345 11.22 -2.93 14.27
CA TYR A 345 10.33 -2.10 15.06
C TYR A 345 8.88 -2.54 14.77
N PRO A 346 8.19 -3.18 15.74
CA PRO A 346 6.75 -3.34 15.68
C PRO A 346 6.08 -1.96 15.79
N VAL A 347 5.07 -1.71 14.94
CA VAL A 347 4.35 -0.45 14.87
C VAL A 347 2.85 -0.73 14.92
N SER A 348 2.10 0.05 15.69
CA SER A 348 0.65 -0.09 15.78
C SER A 348 -0.08 1.25 15.92
N LYS A 349 -1.30 1.32 15.37
CA LYS A 349 -2.25 2.43 15.55
C LYS A 349 -3.66 1.86 15.40
N ASN A 350 -4.53 2.10 16.37
CA ASN A 350 -5.87 1.50 16.42
C ASN A 350 -5.82 -0.04 16.22
N SER A 351 -6.47 -0.57 15.18
CA SER A 351 -6.42 -1.98 14.79
C SER A 351 -5.24 -2.35 13.89
N PHE A 352 -4.57 -1.37 13.27
CA PHE A 352 -3.43 -1.62 12.40
C PHE A 352 -2.20 -2.06 13.20
N LYS A 353 -1.49 -3.05 12.64
CA LYS A 353 -0.18 -3.53 13.06
C LYS A 353 0.67 -3.72 11.82
N GLY A 354 1.93 -3.31 11.89
CA GLY A 354 2.93 -3.54 10.86
C GLY A 354 4.32 -3.52 11.46
N PHE A 355 5.34 -3.75 10.63
CA PHE A 355 6.73 -3.82 11.09
C PHE A 355 7.65 -3.03 10.16
N ILE A 356 8.69 -2.45 10.75
CA ILE A 356 9.78 -1.81 10.00
C ILE A 356 11.07 -2.56 10.30
N GLN A 357 11.71 -3.09 9.26
CA GLN A 357 13.02 -3.74 9.36
C GLN A 357 14.12 -2.78 8.89
N LEU A 358 15.13 -2.59 9.74
CA LEU A 358 16.30 -1.75 9.50
C LEU A 358 17.56 -2.61 9.40
N ILE A 359 18.00 -2.89 8.17
CA ILE A 359 19.13 -3.80 7.89
C ILE A 359 20.39 -2.97 7.61
N PRO A 360 21.51 -3.18 8.33
CA PRO A 360 22.77 -2.55 7.96
C PRO A 360 23.28 -3.09 6.61
N THR A 361 23.85 -2.22 5.78
CA THR A 361 24.52 -2.63 4.54
C THR A 361 25.76 -3.49 4.84
N GLN A 362 26.16 -4.40 3.94
CA GLN A 362 27.33 -5.28 4.18
C GLN A 362 28.64 -4.52 4.43
N ASP A 363 28.82 -3.37 3.77
CA ASP A 363 29.99 -2.49 3.96
C ASP A 363 29.89 -1.60 5.22
N GLY A 364 28.77 -1.67 5.95
CA GLY A 364 28.48 -0.82 7.10
C GLY A 364 28.31 0.67 6.78
N SER A 365 28.25 1.06 5.50
CA SER A 365 28.17 2.46 5.07
C SER A 365 26.78 3.07 5.22
N GLY A 366 25.74 2.27 5.47
CA GLY A 366 24.38 2.76 5.68
C GLY A 366 23.42 1.73 6.27
N THR A 367 22.13 2.08 6.21
CA THR A 367 21.02 1.21 6.63
C THR A 367 19.94 1.21 5.57
N ALA A 368 19.47 0.02 5.18
CA ALA A 368 18.25 -0.16 4.40
C ALA A 368 17.02 -0.15 5.32
N ILE A 369 15.96 0.55 4.90
CA ILE A 369 14.62 0.48 5.51
C ILE A 369 13.71 -0.37 4.65
N ILE A 370 12.87 -1.18 5.30
CA ILE A 370 11.89 -2.07 4.70
C ILE A 370 10.61 -2.04 5.55
N SER A 371 9.44 -1.91 4.93
CA SER A 371 8.14 -2.10 5.60
C SER A 371 7.56 -3.51 5.34
N LEU A 372 7.03 -4.15 6.37
CA LEU A 372 6.39 -5.47 6.34
C LEU A 372 4.96 -5.40 6.86
N ASP A 373 4.03 -6.07 6.19
CA ASP A 373 2.63 -6.18 6.64
C ASP A 373 2.44 -7.25 7.72
N ASP A 374 3.23 -8.33 7.69
CA ASP A 374 3.23 -9.40 8.69
C ASP A 374 4.67 -9.82 9.03
N PHE A 375 4.85 -10.37 10.23
CA PHE A 375 6.13 -10.86 10.73
C PHE A 375 6.10 -12.38 10.93
N SER A 376 5.92 -13.09 9.83
CA SER A 376 6.03 -14.53 9.73
C SER A 376 7.51 -14.93 9.50
N PHE A 377 8.07 -15.72 10.42
CA PHE A 377 9.41 -16.32 10.34
C PHE A 377 9.34 -17.80 9.95
#